data_AF-A0ABD5W1F1-F1
#
_entry.id   AF-A0ABD5W1F1-F1
#
_cell.length_a   1.000
_cell.length_b   1.000
_cell.length_c   1.000
_cell.angle_alpha   90.00
_cell.angle_beta   90.00
_cell.angle_gamma   90.00
#
_symmetry.space_group_name_H-M   'P 1'
#
loop_
_entity.id
_entity.type
_entity.pdbx_description
1 polymer ?
#
loop_
_entity_poly.entity_id
_entity_poly.type
_entity_poly.pdbx_seq_one_letter_code
_entity_poly.pdbx_strand_id
1 'polypeptide(L)'
;MTESAIYDHYRPVGGDYPQGIYRVVGTTEEAVTVLRVGDADGRRVHTGEVYAVPTAEFTAFEATENPDGNRPLGATLVLSLKSGYWGLRAFLGQLAANPGPATVALVLIAAGLFGEGMLSVPAFLLDVAVLVGALLFVYAGSGRLSAQA
;
A
#
# COMPACT_ATOMS: atom_id res chain seq x y z
N MET A 1 -28.05 -27.74 1.05
CA MET A 1 -27.72 -26.40 0.54
C MET A 1 -26.77 -25.79 1.55
N THR A 2 -25.57 -25.39 1.13
CA THR A 2 -24.64 -24.69 2.00
C THR A 2 -25.25 -23.35 2.37
N GLU A 3 -25.48 -23.11 3.65
CA GLU A 3 -25.99 -21.85 4.16
C GLU A 3 -24.96 -20.75 3.86
N SER A 4 -25.37 -19.69 3.17
CA SER A 4 -24.47 -18.57 2.86
C SER A 4 -24.11 -17.83 4.13
N ALA A 5 -22.83 -17.64 4.40
CA ALA A 5 -22.34 -16.87 5.53
C ALA A 5 -22.11 -15.40 5.14
N ILE A 6 -22.18 -14.51 6.12
CA ILE A 6 -21.73 -13.12 5.94
C ILE A 6 -20.25 -13.15 5.51
N TYR A 7 -19.89 -12.31 4.55
CA TYR A 7 -18.59 -12.23 3.87
C TYR A 7 -18.33 -13.28 2.78
N ASP A 8 -19.22 -14.23 2.55
CA ASP A 8 -19.10 -15.12 1.39
C ASP A 8 -19.26 -14.32 0.09
N HIS A 9 -18.58 -14.80 -0.95
CA HIS A 9 -18.55 -14.14 -2.25
C HIS A 9 -19.24 -15.01 -3.30
N TYR A 10 -20.05 -14.36 -4.12
CA TYR A 10 -20.84 -15.01 -5.15
C TYR A 10 -20.84 -14.21 -6.46
N ARG A 11 -21.11 -14.91 -7.57
CA ARG A 11 -21.28 -14.34 -8.91
C ARG A 11 -22.60 -14.83 -9.49
N PRO A 12 -23.41 -13.97 -10.13
CA PRO A 12 -24.63 -14.41 -10.81
C PRO A 12 -24.26 -15.21 -12.06
N VAL A 13 -24.82 -16.41 -12.18
CA VAL A 13 -24.76 -17.26 -13.38
C VAL A 13 -26.01 -17.12 -14.27
N GLY A 14 -27.00 -16.38 -13.79
CA GLY A 14 -28.24 -16.02 -14.50
C GLY A 14 -29.06 -15.00 -13.71
N GLY A 15 -30.19 -14.57 -14.27
CA GLY A 15 -31.09 -13.57 -13.66
C GLY A 15 -30.78 -12.12 -14.05
N ASP A 16 -31.50 -11.19 -13.44
CA ASP A 16 -31.51 -9.76 -13.82
C ASP A 16 -30.45 -8.92 -13.06
N TYR A 17 -29.49 -9.57 -12.41
CA TYR A 17 -28.45 -8.89 -11.63
C TYR A 17 -27.24 -8.52 -12.50
N PRO A 18 -26.66 -7.31 -12.35
CA PRO A 18 -25.46 -6.93 -13.08
C PRO A 18 -24.31 -7.93 -12.89
N GLN A 19 -23.55 -8.18 -13.94
CA GLN A 19 -22.39 -9.04 -13.86
C GLN A 19 -21.33 -8.46 -12.89
N GLY A 20 -20.78 -9.31 -12.03
CA GLY A 20 -19.82 -8.92 -11.02
C GLY A 20 -19.67 -9.91 -9.87
N ILE A 21 -18.85 -9.54 -8.90
CA ILE A 21 -18.68 -10.28 -7.65
C ILE A 21 -19.43 -9.56 -6.54
N TYR A 22 -20.20 -10.33 -5.79
CA TYR A 22 -21.09 -9.88 -4.73
C TYR A 22 -20.63 -10.47 -3.41
N ARG A 23 -20.60 -9.66 -2.36
CA ARG A 23 -20.30 -10.10 -1.00
C ARG A 23 -21.57 -10.10 -0.16
N VAL A 24 -21.83 -11.20 0.54
CA VAL A 24 -22.95 -11.28 1.50
C VAL A 24 -22.68 -10.31 2.65
N VAL A 25 -23.62 -9.41 2.89
CA VAL A 25 -23.57 -8.42 3.99
C VAL A 25 -24.69 -8.63 5.01
N GLY A 26 -25.65 -9.49 4.71
CA GLY A 26 -26.70 -9.89 5.64
C GLY A 26 -27.50 -11.09 5.11
N THR A 27 -28.04 -11.87 6.03
CA THR A 27 -28.90 -13.02 5.73
C THR A 27 -30.17 -12.94 6.59
N THR A 28 -31.28 -13.32 5.98
CA THR A 28 -32.59 -13.51 6.63
C THR A 28 -33.18 -14.82 6.12
N GLU A 29 -34.29 -15.28 6.70
CA GLU A 29 -34.97 -16.50 6.21
C GLU A 29 -35.47 -16.33 4.76
N GLU A 30 -35.87 -15.12 4.37
CA GLU A 30 -36.51 -14.84 3.08
C GLU A 30 -35.54 -14.35 2.00
N ALA A 31 -34.43 -13.72 2.39
CA ALA A 31 -33.51 -13.07 1.47
C ALA A 31 -32.05 -13.01 1.95
N VAL A 32 -31.13 -12.98 0.99
CA VAL A 32 -29.70 -12.71 1.17
C VAL A 32 -29.39 -11.31 0.66
N THR A 33 -28.85 -10.46 1.52
CA THR A 33 -28.43 -9.10 1.13
C THR A 33 -26.97 -9.14 0.67
N VAL A 34 -26.73 -8.67 -0.54
CA VAL A 34 -25.41 -8.67 -1.18
C VAL A 34 -24.96 -7.28 -1.62
N LEU A 35 -23.68 -7.01 -1.48
CA LEU A 35 -23.01 -5.79 -1.97
C LEU A 35 -22.14 -6.14 -3.17
N ARG A 36 -22.26 -5.41 -4.27
CA ARG A 36 -21.35 -5.56 -5.41
C ARG A 36 -19.97 -4.99 -5.08
N VAL A 37 -18.97 -5.86 -5.07
CA VAL A 37 -17.58 -5.57 -4.70
C VAL A 37 -16.58 -5.83 -5.82
N GLY A 38 -16.99 -6.52 -6.90
CA GLY A 38 -16.17 -6.72 -8.08
C GLY A 38 -16.94 -6.60 -9.40
N ASP A 39 -16.23 -6.27 -10.48
CA ASP A 39 -16.73 -6.30 -11.85
C ASP A 39 -16.70 -7.72 -12.44
N ALA A 40 -17.15 -7.86 -13.70
CA ALA A 40 -17.19 -9.14 -14.42
C ALA A 40 -15.80 -9.77 -14.60
N ASP A 41 -14.76 -8.93 -14.70
CA ASP A 41 -13.35 -9.34 -14.81
C ASP A 41 -12.75 -9.74 -13.46
N GLY A 42 -13.53 -9.66 -12.37
CA GLY A 42 -13.09 -9.98 -11.03
C GLY A 42 -12.19 -8.90 -10.41
N ARG A 43 -12.24 -7.66 -10.90
CA ARG A 43 -11.54 -6.52 -10.28
C ARG A 43 -12.43 -5.85 -9.26
N ARG A 44 -11.81 -5.36 -8.18
CA ARG A 44 -12.52 -4.62 -7.14
C ARG A 44 -13.18 -3.36 -7.68
N VAL A 45 -14.45 -3.14 -7.33
CA VAL A 45 -15.20 -1.92 -7.59
C VAL A 45 -15.85 -1.39 -6.31
N HIS A 46 -16.07 -0.07 -6.25
CA HIS A 46 -16.68 0.61 -5.11
C HIS A 46 -18.01 1.25 -5.53
N THR A 47 -18.94 0.44 -6.04
CA THR A 47 -20.22 0.97 -6.54
C THR A 47 -21.19 1.33 -5.42
N GLY A 48 -21.08 0.65 -4.26
CA GLY A 48 -22.05 0.79 -3.18
C GLY A 48 -23.42 0.18 -3.51
N GLU A 49 -23.51 -0.58 -4.60
CA GLU A 49 -24.76 -1.20 -5.04
C GLU A 49 -25.09 -2.41 -4.16
N VAL A 50 -26.23 -2.34 -3.48
CA VAL A 50 -26.73 -3.38 -2.58
C VAL A 50 -28.03 -3.94 -3.14
N TYR A 51 -28.16 -5.27 -3.14
CA TYR A 51 -29.33 -5.99 -3.60
C TYR A 51 -29.80 -6.95 -2.51
N ALA A 52 -31.10 -7.00 -2.27
CA ALA A 52 -31.73 -8.06 -1.48
C ALA A 52 -32.23 -9.12 -2.45
N VAL A 53 -31.58 -10.28 -2.47
CA VAL A 53 -31.90 -11.38 -3.37
C VAL A 53 -32.79 -12.38 -2.62
N PRO A 54 -34.00 -12.68 -3.09
CA PRO A 54 -34.83 -13.72 -2.50
C PRO A 54 -34.10 -15.05 -2.44
N THR A 55 -34.23 -15.81 -1.35
CA THR A 55 -33.52 -17.08 -1.15
C THR A 55 -33.77 -18.07 -2.30
N ALA A 56 -34.96 -18.04 -2.90
CA ALA A 56 -35.31 -18.86 -4.07
C ALA A 56 -34.49 -18.50 -5.32
N GLU A 57 -34.24 -17.20 -5.55
CA GLU A 57 -33.46 -16.68 -6.68
C GLU A 57 -31.95 -16.79 -6.45
N PHE A 58 -31.50 -16.90 -5.19
CA PHE A 58 -30.09 -17.00 -4.85
C PHE A 58 -29.42 -18.29 -5.39
N THR A 59 -30.22 -19.26 -5.83
CA THR A 59 -29.74 -20.44 -6.58
C THR A 59 -29.10 -20.08 -7.93
N ALA A 60 -29.37 -18.89 -8.47
CA ALA A 60 -28.73 -18.36 -9.68
C ALA A 60 -27.35 -17.72 -9.41
N PHE A 61 -26.80 -17.91 -8.21
CA PHE A 61 -25.47 -17.43 -7.83
C PHE A 61 -24.53 -18.60 -7.53
N GLU A 62 -23.31 -18.53 -8.04
CA GLU A 62 -22.23 -19.47 -7.74
C GLU A 62 -21.22 -18.86 -6.79
N ALA A 63 -20.63 -19.67 -5.91
CA ALA A 63 -19.56 -19.22 -5.02
C ALA A 63 -18.32 -18.83 -5.83
N THR A 64 -17.66 -17.75 -5.44
CA THR A 64 -16.48 -17.23 -6.15
C THR A 64 -15.44 -16.71 -5.15
N GLU A 65 -14.22 -16.48 -5.64
CA GLU A 65 -13.13 -15.96 -4.81
C GLU A 65 -13.27 -14.45 -4.56
N ASN A 66 -12.62 -13.97 -3.49
CA ASN A 66 -12.58 -12.54 -3.18
C ASN A 66 -11.81 -11.76 -4.29
N PRO A 67 -12.39 -10.69 -4.86
CA PRO A 67 -11.74 -9.85 -5.88
C PRO A 67 -10.42 -9.20 -5.44
N ASP A 68 -10.13 -9.15 -4.13
CA ASP A 68 -8.88 -8.59 -3.61
C ASP A 68 -7.63 -9.40 -4.01
N GLY A 69 -7.78 -10.69 -4.34
CA GLY A 69 -6.69 -11.57 -4.78
C GLY A 69 -6.25 -11.37 -6.23
N ASN A 70 -7.04 -10.69 -7.06
CA ASN A 70 -6.85 -10.65 -8.52
C ASN A 70 -6.08 -9.41 -9.01
N ARG A 71 -5.12 -8.89 -8.22
CA ARG A 71 -4.31 -7.72 -8.65
C ARG A 71 -3.33 -8.17 -9.75
N PRO A 72 -3.35 -7.55 -10.94
CA PRO A 72 -2.38 -7.88 -11.98
C PRO A 72 -0.98 -7.51 -11.49
N LEU A 73 0.01 -8.38 -11.76
CA LEU A 73 1.41 -8.19 -11.35
C LEU A 73 1.98 -6.80 -11.76
N GLY A 74 1.53 -6.27 -12.90
CA GLY A 74 1.89 -4.92 -13.36
C GLY A 74 1.39 -3.78 -12.46
N ALA A 75 0.24 -3.95 -11.80
CA ALA A 75 -0.27 -2.96 -10.85
C ALA A 75 0.59 -2.89 -9.58
N THR A 76 1.16 -4.02 -9.15
CA THR A 76 2.11 -4.06 -8.02
C THR A 76 3.38 -3.27 -8.34
N LEU A 77 3.92 -3.40 -9.56
CA LEU A 77 5.10 -2.66 -9.98
C LEU A 77 4.85 -1.14 -10.00
N VAL A 78 3.71 -0.71 -10.56
CA VAL A 78 3.32 0.72 -10.58
C VAL A 78 3.10 1.24 -9.16
N LEU A 79 2.53 0.45 -8.26
CA LEU A 79 2.33 0.83 -6.86
C LEU A 79 3.66 0.99 -6.12
N SER A 80 4.66 0.14 -6.41
CA SER A 80 6.01 0.24 -5.84
C SER A 80 6.72 1.51 -6.31
N LEU A 81 6.61 1.86 -7.60
CA LEU A 81 7.19 3.10 -8.15
C LEU A 81 6.53 4.34 -7.56
N LYS A 82 5.19 4.35 -7.47
CA LYS A 82 4.44 5.47 -6.88
C LYS A 82 4.80 5.64 -5.40
N SER A 83 4.84 4.55 -4.64
CA SER A 83 5.26 4.55 -3.23
C SER A 83 6.70 5.05 -3.08
N GLY A 84 7.60 4.62 -3.95
CA GLY A 84 8.99 5.08 -3.98
C GLY A 84 9.11 6.58 -4.28
N TYR A 85 8.38 7.09 -5.27
CA TYR A 85 8.34 8.51 -5.60
C TYR A 85 7.86 9.37 -4.42
N TRP A 86 6.75 8.99 -3.79
CA TRP A 86 6.22 9.73 -2.64
C TRP A 86 7.14 9.63 -1.43
N GLY A 87 7.75 8.46 -1.20
CA GLY A 87 8.76 8.27 -0.15
C GLY A 87 9.97 9.18 -0.35
N LEU A 88 10.53 9.20 -1.56
CA LEU A 88 11.66 10.07 -1.90
C LEU A 88 11.28 11.56 -1.77
N ARG A 89 10.12 11.95 -2.28
CA ARG A 89 9.64 13.33 -2.18
C ARG A 89 9.48 13.76 -0.72
N ALA A 90 8.90 12.91 0.13
CA ALA A 90 8.76 13.19 1.56
C ALA A 90 10.13 13.29 2.25
N PHE A 91 11.04 12.36 1.94
CA PHE A 91 12.41 12.36 2.47
C PHE A 91 13.15 13.66 2.12
N LEU A 92 13.11 14.09 0.87
CA LEU A 92 13.72 15.35 0.42
C LEU A 92 13.06 16.57 1.04
N GLY A 93 11.73 16.57 1.16
CA GLY A 93 11.01 17.63 1.87
C GLY A 93 11.46 17.75 3.33
N GLN A 94 11.66 16.62 4.00
CA GLN A 94 12.14 16.59 5.37
C GLN A 94 13.60 17.06 5.49
N LEU A 95 14.45 16.68 4.55
CA LEU A 95 15.83 17.13 4.50
C LEU A 95 15.93 18.66 4.32
N ALA A 96 15.09 19.22 3.45
CA ALA A 96 14.98 20.67 3.25
C ALA A 96 14.44 21.40 4.49
N ALA A 97 13.53 20.78 5.24
CA ALA A 97 13.00 21.31 6.49
C ALA A 97 14.02 21.27 7.65
N ASN A 98 15.05 20.42 7.57
CA ASN A 98 16.05 20.23 8.62
C ASN A 98 17.48 20.48 8.09
N PRO A 99 17.81 21.72 7.68
CA PRO A 99 19.05 22.02 6.97
C PRO A 99 20.31 21.78 7.82
N GLY A 100 20.24 22.00 9.13
CA GLY A 100 21.38 21.79 10.05
C GLY A 100 21.91 20.35 10.03
N PRO A 101 21.13 19.35 10.49
CA PRO A 101 21.57 17.96 10.50
C PRO A 101 21.81 17.40 9.09
N ALA A 102 21.05 17.84 8.08
CA ALA A 102 21.29 17.47 6.69
C ALA A 102 22.68 17.93 6.19
N THR A 103 23.06 19.17 6.51
CA THR A 103 24.37 19.72 6.11
C THR A 103 25.51 18.99 6.82
N VAL A 104 25.38 18.76 8.13
CA VAL A 104 26.38 18.00 8.91
C VAL A 104 26.56 16.60 8.33
N ALA A 105 25.46 15.91 8.02
CA ALA A 105 25.49 14.59 7.42
C ALA A 105 26.22 14.59 6.06
N LEU A 106 25.91 15.54 5.18
CA LEU A 106 26.56 15.68 3.87
C LEU A 106 28.05 16.00 3.99
N VAL A 107 28.44 16.88 4.91
CA VAL A 107 29.85 17.22 5.16
C VAL A 107 30.62 16.01 5.67
N LEU A 108 30.06 15.22 6.60
CA LEU A 108 30.70 14.00 7.09
C LEU A 108 30.87 12.95 5.99
N ILE A 109 29.85 12.75 5.15
CA ILE A 109 29.93 11.85 3.99
C ILE A 109 31.00 12.33 3.01
N ALA A 110 31.00 13.62 2.66
CA ALA A 110 31.99 14.18 1.75
C ALA A 110 33.41 14.08 2.31
N ALA A 111 33.61 14.40 3.59
CA ALA A 111 34.89 14.26 4.26
C ALA A 111 35.36 12.80 4.27
N GLY A 112 34.47 11.84 4.52
CA GLY A 112 34.82 10.42 4.50
C GLY A 112 35.16 9.89 3.11
N LEU A 113 34.40 10.27 2.07
CA LEU A 113 34.62 9.80 0.69
C LEU A 113 35.81 10.45 -0.01
N PHE A 114 36.12 11.71 0.30
CA PHE A 114 37.15 12.49 -0.40
C PHE A 114 38.33 12.89 0.50
N GLY A 115 38.28 12.59 1.79
CA GLY A 115 39.29 13.03 2.76
C GLY A 115 40.59 12.26 2.72
N GLU A 116 40.64 11.10 2.04
CA GLU A 116 41.85 10.29 1.97
C GLU A 116 42.95 11.06 1.22
N GLY A 117 44.09 11.27 1.89
CA GLY A 117 45.21 12.06 1.37
C GLY A 117 45.04 13.59 1.46
N MET A 118 43.82 14.10 1.67
CA MET A 118 43.56 15.53 1.90
C MET A 118 43.55 15.91 3.38
N LEU A 119 43.04 15.02 4.23
CA LEU A 119 42.96 15.20 5.67
C LEU A 119 44.07 14.39 6.34
N SER A 120 44.83 15.03 7.24
CA SER A 120 45.84 14.35 8.06
C SER A 120 45.20 13.59 9.23
N VAL A 121 44.31 12.64 8.90
CA VAL A 121 43.60 11.79 9.86
C VAL A 121 43.75 10.30 9.47
N PRO A 122 43.67 9.37 10.43
CA PRO A 122 43.64 7.95 10.13
C PRO A 122 42.49 7.54 9.21
N ALA A 123 42.74 6.62 8.28
CA ALA A 123 41.74 6.13 7.32
C ALA A 123 40.44 5.62 7.99
N PHE A 124 40.55 4.92 9.12
CA PHE A 124 39.37 4.42 9.83
C PHE A 124 38.43 5.54 10.33
N LEU A 125 38.93 6.75 10.58
CA LEU A 125 38.07 7.88 10.95
C LEU A 125 37.25 8.39 9.77
N LEU A 126 37.78 8.27 8.55
CA LEU A 126 37.05 8.60 7.33
C LEU A 126 35.91 7.60 7.11
N ASP A 127 36.16 6.31 7.31
CA ASP A 127 35.13 5.25 7.25
C ASP A 127 34.03 5.49 8.30
N VAL A 128 34.42 5.81 9.54
CA VAL A 128 33.48 6.17 10.61
C VAL A 128 32.68 7.42 10.24
N ALA A 129 33.31 8.43 9.62
CA ALA A 129 32.62 9.64 9.18
C ALA A 129 31.57 9.33 8.10
N VAL A 130 31.85 8.45 7.14
CA VAL A 130 30.84 7.99 6.16
C VAL A 130 29.68 7.30 6.87
N LEU A 131 29.96 6.38 7.78
CA LEU A 131 28.93 5.64 8.51
C LEU A 131 28.03 6.56 9.35
N VAL A 132 28.63 7.44 10.14
CA VAL A 132 27.91 8.40 10.98
C VAL A 132 27.14 9.40 10.11
N GLY A 133 27.75 9.89 9.03
CA GLY A 133 27.11 10.79 8.08
C GLY A 133 25.89 10.15 7.41
N ALA A 134 25.99 8.89 6.97
CA ALA A 134 24.86 8.16 6.38
C ALA A 134 23.72 7.94 7.39
N LEU A 135 24.04 7.60 8.64
CA LEU A 135 23.04 7.46 9.71
C LEU A 135 22.33 8.78 10.00
N LEU A 136 23.07 9.89 10.10
CA LEU A 136 22.51 11.22 10.30
C LEU A 136 21.67 11.67 9.11
N PHE A 137 22.07 11.35 7.88
CA PHE A 137 21.33 11.66 6.67
C PHE A 137 19.96 10.99 6.65
N VAL A 138 19.93 9.68 6.94
CA VAL A 138 18.69 8.90 7.06
C VAL A 138 17.83 9.44 8.20
N TYR A 139 18.42 9.72 9.35
CA TYR A 139 17.71 10.27 10.50
C TYR A 139 17.06 11.62 10.16
N ALA A 140 17.80 12.53 9.52
CA ALA A 140 17.32 13.85 9.10
C ALA A 140 16.15 13.76 8.11
N GLY A 141 16.20 12.86 7.12
CA GLY A 141 15.13 12.69 6.14
C GLY A 141 13.95 11.80 6.59
N SER A 142 14.05 11.11 7.73
CA SER A 142 13.03 10.14 8.20
C SER A 142 11.79 10.74 8.88
N GLY A 143 11.75 12.06 9.12
CA GLY A 143 10.61 12.72 9.78
C GLY A 143 10.74 12.81 11.30
N ARG A 144 11.72 12.12 11.90
CA ARG A 144 11.84 11.98 13.37
C ARG A 144 12.14 13.29 14.11
N LEU A 145 12.75 14.25 13.43
CA LEU A 145 13.07 15.57 14.00
C LEU A 145 11.85 16.50 14.10
N SER A 146 10.82 16.28 13.28
CA SER A 146 9.61 17.12 13.27
C SER A 146 8.50 16.63 14.19
N ALA A 147 8.65 15.44 14.79
CA ALA A 147 7.67 14.86 15.72
C ALA A 147 7.85 15.34 17.18
N GLN A 148 8.83 16.22 17.45
CA GLN A 148 9.19 16.70 18.79
C GLN A 148 8.97 18.21 19.00
N ALA A 149 8.29 18.88 18.06
CA ALA A 149 7.87 20.28 18.17
C ALA A 149 6.34 20.36 18.31
#